data_AF-A0A533RXD1-F1
#
_entry.id   AF-A0A533RXD1-F1
#
_cell.length_a   1.000
_cell.length_b   1.000
_cell.length_c   1.000
_cell.angle_alpha   90.00
_cell.angle_beta   90.00
_cell.angle_gamma   90.00
#
_symmetry.space_group_name_H-M   'P 1'
#
loop_
_entity.id
_entity.type
_entity.pdbx_description
1 polymer ?
#
loop_
_entity_poly.entity_id
_entity_poly.type
_entity_poly.pdbx_seq_one_letter_code
_entity_poly.pdbx_strand_id
1 'polypeptide(L)'
;MLRRPDGGRRLPNVLHGFEVIHQAAHEGRLSVEGLLTWFGEKVAVGEKSEEYQIRLETDEKAVKIVTVHVSKGLEYPIVFCPFMWGGIRTDNEVVTFHEGFDMVRDIGSDDIDNHRVLAEKEILAESLRLLYVALTRAKYRCYLVAGKVSSRSAKSRPETSPLSYLFHAPGEIRTVDDLVSRLVEDVGKLTAAEMEEQLREFAGEGKGYISVVPLPPAGAGAAYVPSRDEGKPLAGRTFAADIDRDWRVASFTSFAKHDPVAVELPDRDETSGEGVPPSFAAGSEEPQGMSIFTFPRGVEAGIFLHWIFEQIDFADAGRDKVSDLVEKGLERYGYPAEWQPHLCAMIAHVLAAPLSSG
;
A
#
# COMPACT_ATOMS: atom_id res chain seq x y z
N MET A 1 -4.42 9.51 29.82
CA MET A 1 -4.89 9.48 28.42
C MET A 1 -5.90 8.36 28.18
N LEU A 2 -5.63 7.13 28.61
CA LEU A 2 -6.49 5.93 28.40
C LEU A 2 -7.92 6.01 28.98
N ARG A 3 -8.15 6.78 30.06
CA ARG A 3 -9.50 6.97 30.65
C ARG A 3 -10.46 7.83 29.82
N ARG A 4 -10.00 8.45 28.71
CA ARG A 4 -10.85 9.24 27.82
C ARG A 4 -11.54 8.33 26.78
N PRO A 5 -12.67 8.75 26.19
CA PRO A 5 -13.43 7.93 25.23
C PRO A 5 -12.59 7.38 24.06
N ASP A 6 -11.60 8.13 23.57
CA ASP A 6 -10.66 7.71 22.52
C ASP A 6 -9.25 7.39 23.04
N GLY A 7 -9.12 7.07 24.32
CA GLY A 7 -7.83 6.87 24.98
C GLY A 7 -6.94 5.83 24.29
N GLY A 8 -7.55 4.79 23.71
CA GLY A 8 -6.88 3.73 22.96
C GLY A 8 -6.32 4.15 21.60
N ARG A 9 -6.84 5.22 20.97
CA ARG A 9 -6.30 5.78 19.71
C ARG A 9 -5.38 6.97 19.94
N ARG A 10 -5.69 7.81 20.94
CA ARG A 10 -4.91 9.01 21.25
C ARG A 10 -3.50 8.67 21.75
N LEU A 11 -3.34 7.61 22.54
CA LEU A 11 -2.04 7.23 23.06
C LEU A 11 -1.10 6.71 21.94
N PRO A 12 -1.50 5.74 21.10
CA PRO A 12 -0.71 5.30 19.95
C PRO A 12 -0.38 6.43 18.98
N ASN A 13 -1.34 7.30 18.65
CA ASN A 13 -1.07 8.42 17.74
C ASN A 13 -0.01 9.39 18.29
N VAL A 14 -0.02 9.64 19.62
CA VAL A 14 0.99 10.49 20.26
C VAL A 14 2.35 9.80 20.29
N LEU A 15 2.39 8.49 20.60
CA LEU A 15 3.63 7.70 20.56
C LEU A 15 4.23 7.67 19.16
N HIS A 16 3.40 7.46 18.14
CA HIS A 16 3.83 7.53 16.76
C HIS A 16 4.39 8.91 16.39
N GLY A 17 3.72 9.97 16.84
CA GLY A 17 4.22 11.33 16.66
C GLY A 17 5.63 11.49 17.24
N PHE A 18 5.91 10.88 18.39
CA PHE A 18 7.26 10.88 18.96
C PHE A 18 8.26 10.06 18.14
N GLU A 19 7.87 8.91 17.58
CA GLU A 19 8.73 8.11 16.69
C GLU A 19 9.12 8.89 15.43
N VAL A 20 8.13 9.53 14.78
CA VAL A 20 8.34 10.35 13.58
C VAL A 20 9.26 11.53 13.87
N ILE A 21 9.05 12.22 15.00
CA ILE A 21 9.91 13.32 15.46
C ILE A 21 11.33 12.80 15.77
N HIS A 22 11.44 11.63 16.39
CA HIS A 22 12.73 11.03 16.74
C HIS A 22 13.53 10.63 15.49
N GLN A 23 12.86 10.02 14.51
CA GLN A 23 13.44 9.66 13.22
C GLN A 23 13.94 10.89 12.47
N ALA A 24 13.11 11.94 12.36
CA ALA A 24 13.51 13.21 11.74
C ALA A 24 14.72 13.86 12.45
N ALA A 25 14.75 13.81 13.79
CA ALA A 25 15.88 14.31 14.56
C ALA A 25 17.17 13.52 14.28
N HIS A 26 17.07 12.20 14.09
CA HIS A 26 18.22 11.34 13.87
C HIS A 26 18.75 11.38 12.43
N GLU A 27 17.87 11.29 11.44
CA GLU A 27 18.20 11.36 10.01
C GLU A 27 18.74 12.75 9.62
N GLY A 28 18.08 13.81 10.10
CA GLY A 28 18.47 15.19 9.80
C GLY A 28 19.56 15.76 10.73
N ARG A 29 19.98 15.03 11.77
CA ARG A 29 20.85 15.51 12.86
C ARG A 29 20.44 16.89 13.38
N LEU A 30 19.13 17.10 13.51
CA LEU A 30 18.54 18.40 13.82
C LEU A 30 18.82 18.79 15.28
N SER A 31 19.12 20.07 15.52
CA SER A 31 19.10 20.65 16.85
C SER A 31 17.65 20.80 17.34
N VAL A 32 17.45 21.12 18.62
CA VAL A 32 16.11 21.35 19.18
C VAL A 32 15.36 22.45 18.42
N GLU A 33 16.04 23.53 18.02
CA GLU A 33 15.44 24.60 17.22
C GLU A 33 15.11 24.15 15.80
N GLY A 34 15.99 23.35 15.17
CA GLY A 34 15.74 22.79 13.83
C GLY A 34 14.53 21.84 13.82
N LEU A 35 14.39 21.04 14.88
CA LEU A 35 13.27 20.10 15.05
C LEU A 35 11.94 20.83 15.25
N LEU A 36 11.93 21.93 16.00
CA LEU A 36 10.73 22.76 16.20
C LEU A 36 10.28 23.43 14.90
N THR A 37 11.22 23.96 14.11
CA THR A 37 10.92 24.55 12.79
C THR A 37 10.36 23.49 11.84
N TRP A 38 11.03 22.34 11.73
CA TRP A 38 10.58 21.21 10.91
C TRP A 38 9.17 20.72 11.31
N PHE A 39 8.91 20.58 12.61
CA PHE A 39 7.60 20.16 13.09
C PHE A 39 6.53 21.21 12.77
N GLY A 40 6.84 22.50 12.94
CA GLY A 40 5.95 23.60 12.58
C GLY A 40 5.59 23.60 11.10
N GLU A 41 6.57 23.37 10.22
CA GLU A 41 6.35 23.25 8.77
C GLU A 41 5.45 22.06 8.43
N LYS A 42 5.72 20.88 9.00
CA LYS A 42 4.90 19.68 8.76
C LYS A 42 3.46 19.85 9.26
N VAL A 43 3.25 20.50 10.39
CA VAL A 43 1.90 20.82 10.89
C VAL A 43 1.20 21.84 10.00
N ALA A 44 1.91 22.86 9.50
CA ALA A 44 1.35 23.90 8.64
C ALA A 44 0.96 23.40 7.25
N VAL A 45 1.76 22.50 6.66
CA VAL A 45 1.48 21.86 5.36
C VAL A 45 0.27 20.93 5.47
N GLY A 46 0.00 20.36 6.65
CA GLY A 46 -1.13 19.44 6.85
C GLY A 46 -1.01 18.19 5.98
N GLU A 47 0.22 17.73 5.74
CA GLU A 47 0.53 16.60 4.86
C GLU A 47 -0.09 15.32 5.44
N LYS A 48 -1.20 14.86 4.84
CA LYS A 48 -1.87 13.61 5.23
C LYS A 48 -1.23 12.43 4.48
N SER A 49 0.04 12.14 4.76
CA SER A 49 0.62 10.87 4.28
C SER A 49 0.02 9.71 5.08
N GLU A 50 -0.43 8.66 4.39
CA GLU A 50 -0.91 7.42 5.02
C GLU A 50 0.18 6.71 5.83
N GLU A 51 1.46 6.99 5.57
CA GLU A 51 2.60 6.47 6.32
C GLU A 51 2.55 6.82 7.81
N TYR A 52 1.90 7.93 8.18
CA TYR A 52 1.86 8.40 9.57
C TYR A 52 0.66 7.88 10.38
N GLN A 53 -0.07 6.89 9.86
CA GLN A 53 -1.18 6.27 10.60
C GLN A 53 -0.79 4.87 11.04
N ILE A 54 -0.45 4.72 12.33
CA ILE A 54 -0.34 3.40 12.95
C ILE A 54 -1.68 2.69 12.86
N ARG A 55 -1.67 1.53 12.19
CA ARG A 55 -2.76 0.55 12.26
C ARG A 55 -2.68 -0.15 13.61
N LEU A 56 -3.74 -0.05 14.40
CA LEU A 56 -3.84 -0.74 15.67
C LEU A 56 -4.20 -2.21 15.45
N GLU A 57 -3.79 -3.12 16.33
CA GLU A 57 -4.24 -4.52 16.27
C GLU A 57 -5.79 -4.63 16.38
N THR A 58 -6.43 -3.69 17.08
CA THR A 58 -7.89 -3.55 17.10
C THR A 58 -8.51 -3.26 15.72
N ASP A 59 -7.75 -2.69 14.77
CA ASP A 59 -8.22 -2.39 13.42
C ASP A 59 -8.32 -3.67 12.56
N GLU A 60 -7.66 -4.77 12.92
CA GLU A 60 -7.82 -6.05 12.22
C GLU A 60 -9.26 -6.59 12.32
N LYS A 61 -9.94 -6.30 13.42
CA LYS A 61 -11.34 -6.68 13.66
C LYS A 61 -12.33 -5.62 13.16
N ALA A 62 -11.85 -4.53 12.58
CA ALA A 62 -12.68 -3.42 12.11
C ALA A 62 -13.05 -3.56 10.63
N VAL A 63 -14.11 -2.83 10.23
CA VAL A 63 -14.45 -2.68 8.81
C VAL A 63 -13.39 -1.82 8.14
N LYS A 64 -12.74 -2.35 7.11
CA LYS A 64 -11.69 -1.67 6.35
C LYS A 64 -12.32 -0.74 5.31
N ILE A 65 -12.00 0.56 5.41
CA ILE A 65 -12.38 1.56 4.40
C ILE A 65 -11.14 1.80 3.52
N VAL A 66 -11.21 1.36 2.27
CA VAL A 66 -10.15 1.50 1.29
C VAL A 66 -10.70 2.11 0.01
N THR A 67 -9.84 2.76 -0.77
CA THR A 67 -10.21 3.24 -2.11
C THR A 67 -10.23 2.06 -3.09
N VAL A 68 -10.98 2.21 -4.19
CA VAL A 68 -11.08 1.17 -5.23
C VAL A 68 -9.69 0.85 -5.81
N HIS A 69 -8.84 1.86 -6.02
CA HIS A 69 -7.48 1.69 -6.51
C HIS A 69 -6.63 0.83 -5.57
N VAL A 70 -6.61 1.15 -4.28
CA VAL A 70 -5.85 0.39 -3.26
C VAL A 70 -6.41 -1.03 -3.10
N SER A 71 -7.67 -1.26 -3.41
CA SER A 71 -8.29 -2.59 -3.35
C SER A 71 -7.84 -3.54 -4.47
N LYS A 72 -7.18 -3.06 -5.53
CA LYS A 72 -6.76 -3.87 -6.66
C LYS A 72 -5.80 -4.98 -6.19
N GLY A 73 -6.13 -6.24 -6.51
CA GLY A 73 -5.38 -7.40 -6.07
C GLY A 73 -5.74 -7.92 -4.67
N LEU A 74 -6.58 -7.20 -3.91
CA LEU A 74 -7.10 -7.64 -2.61
C LEU A 74 -8.46 -8.33 -2.77
N GLU A 75 -8.79 -9.25 -1.86
CA GLU A 75 -10.08 -9.93 -1.81
C GLU A 75 -10.71 -9.74 -0.43
N TYR A 76 -12.03 -9.50 -0.40
CA TYR A 76 -12.80 -9.35 0.82
C TYR A 76 -14.05 -10.25 0.81
N PRO A 77 -14.43 -10.86 1.94
CA PRO A 77 -15.64 -11.67 2.03
C PRO A 77 -16.92 -10.90 1.63
N ILE A 78 -17.05 -9.67 2.13
CA ILE A 78 -18.18 -8.77 1.90
C ILE A 78 -17.64 -7.39 1.54
N VAL A 79 -18.17 -6.79 0.47
CA VAL A 79 -17.76 -5.46 0.00
C VAL A 79 -18.98 -4.56 -0.07
N PHE A 80 -18.81 -3.31 0.39
CA PHE A 80 -19.79 -2.24 0.23
C PHE A 80 -19.22 -1.19 -0.72
N CYS A 81 -19.96 -0.88 -1.78
CA CYS A 81 -19.63 0.12 -2.79
C CYS A 81 -20.69 1.23 -2.79
N PRO A 82 -20.72 2.08 -1.75
CA PRO A 82 -21.81 3.03 -1.53
C PRO A 82 -21.81 4.21 -2.49
N PHE A 83 -20.71 4.53 -3.17
CA PHE A 83 -20.54 5.81 -3.90
C PHE A 83 -20.20 5.64 -5.39
N MET A 84 -20.58 4.52 -6.00
CA MET A 84 -20.28 4.24 -7.42
C MET A 84 -21.17 5.00 -8.42
N TRP A 85 -21.92 6.00 -7.94
CA TRP A 85 -22.72 6.94 -8.74
C TRP A 85 -21.96 8.22 -9.13
N GLY A 86 -20.64 8.28 -8.90
CA GLY A 86 -19.81 9.40 -9.34
C GLY A 86 -19.71 9.42 -10.87
N GLY A 87 -20.24 10.47 -11.50
CA GLY A 87 -20.12 10.70 -12.94
C GLY A 87 -19.00 11.66 -13.32
N ILE A 88 -18.91 11.95 -14.62
CA ILE A 88 -17.88 12.80 -15.22
C ILE A 88 -18.00 14.24 -14.70
N ARG A 89 -16.84 14.89 -14.50
CA ARG A 89 -16.73 16.29 -14.10
C ARG A 89 -16.23 17.13 -15.28
N THR A 90 -16.89 18.26 -15.53
CA THR A 90 -16.66 19.12 -16.71
C THR A 90 -15.75 20.32 -16.42
N ASP A 91 -14.79 20.21 -15.49
CA ASP A 91 -14.05 21.37 -14.95
C ASP A 91 -12.64 21.56 -15.55
N ASN A 92 -12.32 20.84 -16.63
CA ASN A 92 -10.98 20.86 -17.20
C ASN A 92 -10.92 21.82 -18.38
N GLU A 93 -10.22 22.95 -18.20
CA GLU A 93 -9.83 23.86 -19.28
C GLU A 93 -8.86 23.18 -20.28
N VAL A 94 -8.16 22.13 -19.83
CA VAL A 94 -7.26 21.30 -20.64
C VAL A 94 -7.87 19.92 -20.86
N VAL A 95 -8.12 19.56 -22.11
CA VAL A 95 -8.67 18.26 -22.49
C VAL A 95 -7.50 17.29 -22.72
N THR A 96 -7.54 16.11 -22.09
CA THR A 96 -6.55 15.05 -22.29
C THR A 96 -7.27 13.81 -22.81
N PHE A 97 -6.80 13.27 -23.94
CA PHE A 97 -7.38 12.11 -24.61
C PHE A 97 -6.28 11.40 -25.41
N HIS A 98 -6.59 10.22 -25.96
CA HIS A 98 -5.69 9.46 -26.81
C HIS A 98 -6.14 9.49 -28.28
N GLU A 99 -5.21 9.85 -29.16
CA GLU A 99 -5.34 9.61 -30.61
C GLU A 99 -4.55 8.36 -30.97
N GLY A 100 -5.25 7.24 -31.14
CA GLY A 100 -4.60 5.94 -31.30
C GLY A 100 -3.89 5.53 -30.01
N PHE A 101 -2.55 5.60 -29.99
CA PHE A 101 -1.72 5.28 -28.82
C PHE A 101 -0.99 6.50 -28.24
N ASP A 102 -1.17 7.66 -28.84
CA ASP A 102 -0.49 8.88 -28.41
C ASP A 102 -1.40 9.68 -27.47
N MET A 103 -0.84 10.10 -26.34
CA MET A 103 -1.55 10.97 -25.39
C MET A 103 -1.48 12.42 -25.89
N VAL A 104 -2.64 12.99 -26.20
CA VAL A 104 -2.80 14.36 -26.66
C VAL A 104 -3.36 15.22 -25.54
N ARG A 105 -2.75 16.39 -25.34
CA ARG A 105 -3.24 17.44 -24.44
C ARG A 105 -3.62 18.66 -25.25
N ASP A 106 -4.92 18.93 -25.31
CA ASP A 106 -5.47 20.11 -25.95
C ASP A 106 -5.69 21.22 -24.91
N ILE A 107 -5.06 22.37 -25.13
CA ILE A 107 -5.05 23.55 -24.24
C ILE A 107 -5.96 24.66 -24.79
N GLY A 108 -6.71 24.42 -25.88
CA GLY A 108 -7.62 25.41 -26.46
C GLY A 108 -7.61 25.47 -27.98
N SER A 109 -7.54 24.31 -28.66
CA SER A 109 -7.65 24.23 -30.11
C SER A 109 -9.07 24.58 -30.59
N ASP A 110 -9.20 24.90 -31.87
CA ASP A 110 -10.51 25.14 -32.50
C ASP A 110 -11.41 23.89 -32.49
N ASP A 111 -10.83 22.70 -32.31
CA ASP A 111 -11.54 21.40 -32.30
C ASP A 111 -11.72 20.82 -30.89
N ILE A 112 -11.52 21.64 -29.84
CA ILE A 112 -11.57 21.21 -28.44
C ILE A 112 -12.89 20.55 -28.04
N ASP A 113 -14.00 20.91 -28.69
CA ASP A 113 -15.30 20.30 -28.43
C ASP A 113 -15.35 18.84 -28.88
N ASN A 114 -14.76 18.49 -30.03
CA ASN A 114 -14.67 17.11 -30.50
C ASN A 114 -13.68 16.30 -29.66
N HIS A 115 -12.53 16.89 -29.30
CA HIS A 115 -11.59 16.29 -28.36
C HIS A 115 -12.21 16.03 -26.99
N ARG A 116 -13.10 16.91 -26.52
CA ARG A 116 -13.83 16.73 -25.26
C ARG A 116 -14.73 15.49 -25.29
N VAL A 117 -15.40 15.22 -26.40
CA VAL A 117 -16.21 14.00 -26.55
C VAL A 117 -15.36 12.74 -26.40
N LEU A 118 -14.17 12.72 -27.03
CA LEU A 118 -13.22 11.61 -26.90
C LEU A 118 -12.72 11.44 -25.46
N ALA A 119 -12.33 12.55 -24.81
CA ALA A 119 -11.88 12.52 -23.42
C ALA A 119 -12.97 12.03 -22.45
N GLU A 120 -14.21 12.51 -22.60
CA GLU A 120 -15.33 12.08 -21.76
C GLU A 120 -15.64 10.59 -21.93
N LYS A 121 -15.55 10.07 -23.16
CA LYS A 121 -15.68 8.63 -23.46
C LYS A 121 -14.59 7.81 -22.77
N GLU A 122 -13.34 8.27 -22.77
CA GLU A 122 -12.24 7.61 -22.05
C GLU A 122 -12.44 7.63 -20.53
N ILE A 123 -12.89 8.76 -19.95
CA ILE A 123 -13.19 8.86 -18.52
C ILE A 123 -14.31 7.88 -18.12
N LEU A 124 -15.35 7.76 -18.96
CA LEU A 124 -16.41 6.78 -18.71
C LEU A 124 -15.86 5.34 -18.79
N ALA A 125 -15.04 5.05 -19.81
CA ALA A 125 -14.43 3.73 -19.96
C ALA A 125 -13.57 3.37 -18.73
N GLU A 126 -12.80 4.32 -18.20
CA GLU A 126 -12.04 4.11 -16.97
C GLU A 126 -12.94 3.93 -15.74
N SER A 127 -14.01 4.72 -15.63
CA SER A 127 -14.99 4.58 -14.55
C SER A 127 -15.66 3.19 -14.56
N LEU A 128 -15.89 2.61 -15.75
CA LEU A 128 -16.38 1.24 -15.90
C LEU A 128 -15.34 0.19 -15.46
N ARG A 129 -14.05 0.41 -15.76
CA ARG A 129 -12.96 -0.46 -15.26
C ARG A 129 -12.87 -0.40 -13.74
N LEU A 130 -13.00 0.78 -13.14
CA LEU A 130 -13.03 0.93 -11.69
C LEU A 130 -14.24 0.21 -11.07
N LEU A 131 -15.41 0.30 -11.70
CA LEU A 131 -16.58 -0.46 -11.27
C LEU A 131 -16.31 -1.96 -11.34
N TYR A 132 -15.74 -2.46 -12.43
CA TYR A 132 -15.34 -3.87 -12.54
C TYR A 132 -14.36 -4.29 -11.43
N VAL A 133 -13.35 -3.48 -11.13
CA VAL A 133 -12.41 -3.74 -10.03
C VAL A 133 -13.18 -3.84 -8.71
N ALA A 134 -14.04 -2.86 -8.40
CA ALA A 134 -14.81 -2.82 -7.17
C ALA A 134 -15.73 -4.04 -6.99
N LEU A 135 -16.45 -4.43 -8.04
CA LEU A 135 -17.36 -5.58 -8.03
C LEU A 135 -16.62 -6.91 -7.82
N THR A 136 -15.44 -7.05 -8.43
CA THR A 136 -14.63 -8.27 -8.35
C THR A 136 -13.84 -8.41 -7.04
N ARG A 137 -13.93 -7.43 -6.12
CA ARG A 137 -13.28 -7.56 -4.80
C ARG A 137 -14.06 -8.46 -3.84
N ALA A 138 -15.34 -8.69 -4.10
CA ALA A 138 -16.23 -9.43 -3.21
C ALA A 138 -16.18 -10.94 -3.50
N LYS A 139 -15.97 -11.74 -2.45
CA LYS A 139 -16.04 -13.20 -2.55
C LYS A 139 -17.45 -13.76 -2.40
N TYR A 140 -18.19 -13.29 -1.40
CA TYR A 140 -19.51 -13.83 -1.08
C TYR A 140 -20.64 -12.84 -1.35
N ARG A 141 -20.43 -11.56 -1.08
CA ARG A 141 -21.49 -10.55 -1.24
C ARG A 141 -20.95 -9.16 -1.56
N CYS A 142 -21.52 -8.53 -2.57
CA CYS A 142 -21.29 -7.14 -2.92
C CYS A 142 -22.58 -6.34 -2.71
N TYR A 143 -22.48 -5.19 -2.04
CA TYR A 143 -23.57 -4.24 -1.91
C TYR A 143 -23.27 -3.01 -2.75
N LEU A 144 -24.15 -2.73 -3.70
CA LEU A 144 -24.14 -1.52 -4.51
C LEU A 144 -25.32 -0.65 -4.10
N VAL A 145 -25.13 0.66 -4.16
CA VAL A 145 -26.23 1.60 -4.01
C VAL A 145 -26.42 2.28 -5.36
N ALA A 146 -27.61 2.11 -5.93
CA ALA A 146 -28.00 2.63 -7.23
C ALA A 146 -29.38 3.30 -7.12
N GLY A 147 -29.61 4.33 -7.94
CA GLY A 147 -30.85 5.08 -7.99
C GLY A 147 -30.64 6.47 -8.60
N LYS A 148 -31.70 7.26 -8.67
CA LYS A 148 -31.63 8.64 -9.18
C LYS A 148 -30.91 9.53 -8.16
N VAL A 149 -29.64 9.83 -8.42
CA VAL A 149 -28.81 10.69 -7.57
C VAL A 149 -28.78 12.10 -8.15
N SER A 150 -29.16 13.09 -7.35
CA SER A 150 -28.97 14.50 -7.70
C SER A 150 -27.66 15.03 -7.12
N SER A 151 -26.79 15.60 -7.95
CA SER A 151 -25.64 16.37 -7.47
C SER A 151 -26.07 17.79 -7.06
N ARG A 152 -25.51 18.30 -5.95
CA ARG A 152 -25.64 19.74 -5.60
C ARG A 152 -24.77 20.64 -6.46
N SER A 153 -23.76 20.08 -7.12
CA SER A 153 -22.87 20.80 -8.01
C SER A 153 -23.29 20.58 -9.46
N ALA A 154 -23.56 21.67 -10.18
CA ALA A 154 -23.84 21.64 -11.62
C ALA A 154 -22.68 21.07 -12.45
N LYS A 155 -21.48 20.94 -11.86
CA LYS A 155 -20.27 20.41 -12.51
C LYS A 155 -20.12 18.89 -12.43
N SER A 156 -21.03 18.19 -11.75
CA SER A 156 -21.03 16.72 -11.67
C SER A 156 -22.33 16.19 -12.24
N ARG A 157 -22.22 15.22 -13.15
CA ARG A 157 -23.36 14.61 -13.86
C ARG A 157 -23.51 13.14 -13.44
N PRO A 158 -24.24 12.81 -12.36
CA PRO A 158 -24.45 11.42 -11.92
C PRO A 158 -25.11 10.53 -12.99
N GLU A 159 -25.78 11.15 -13.97
CA GLU A 159 -26.34 10.49 -15.15
C GLU A 159 -25.26 9.76 -15.96
N THR A 160 -24.02 10.24 -15.92
CA THR A 160 -22.86 9.62 -16.60
C THR A 160 -22.09 8.65 -15.71
N SER A 161 -22.65 8.24 -14.57
CA SER A 161 -22.02 7.24 -13.72
C SER A 161 -21.95 5.87 -14.41
N PRO A 162 -20.97 5.01 -14.05
CA PRO A 162 -20.87 3.67 -14.63
C PRO A 162 -22.09 2.81 -14.30
N LEU A 163 -22.77 3.03 -13.16
CA LEU A 163 -24.02 2.36 -12.82
C LEU A 163 -25.17 2.78 -13.75
N SER A 164 -25.30 4.09 -13.99
CA SER A 164 -26.29 4.65 -14.92
C SER A 164 -26.08 4.10 -16.33
N TYR A 165 -24.82 4.03 -16.77
CA TYR A 165 -24.48 3.45 -18.06
C TYR A 165 -24.83 1.97 -18.19
N LEU A 166 -24.57 1.16 -17.15
CA LEU A 166 -24.80 -0.29 -17.24
C LEU A 166 -26.27 -0.68 -17.12
N PHE A 167 -27.04 -0.01 -16.26
CA PHE A 167 -28.41 -0.43 -15.93
C PHE A 167 -29.49 0.35 -16.67
N HIS A 168 -29.21 1.58 -17.11
CA HIS A 168 -30.24 2.48 -17.62
C HIS A 168 -29.97 2.99 -19.03
N ALA A 169 -28.79 2.72 -19.60
CA ALA A 169 -28.47 3.20 -20.93
C ALA A 169 -29.11 2.32 -22.02
N PRO A 170 -29.76 2.93 -23.04
CA PRO A 170 -30.35 2.18 -24.14
C PRO A 170 -29.27 1.48 -24.97
N GLY A 171 -29.59 0.30 -25.52
CA GLY A 171 -28.61 -0.52 -26.26
C GLY A 171 -27.97 0.20 -27.46
N GLU A 172 -28.70 1.11 -28.10
CA GLU A 172 -28.27 1.91 -29.25
C GLU A 172 -27.21 2.97 -28.89
N ILE A 173 -27.07 3.32 -27.60
CA ILE A 173 -26.11 4.35 -27.18
C ILE A 173 -24.65 3.93 -27.42
N ARG A 174 -24.40 2.61 -27.51
CA ARG A 174 -23.06 2.03 -27.63
C ARG A 174 -22.42 2.30 -28.98
N THR A 175 -23.22 2.68 -29.98
CA THR A 175 -22.77 2.95 -31.35
C THR A 175 -22.70 4.44 -31.69
N VAL A 176 -23.07 5.32 -30.76
CA VAL A 176 -23.06 6.78 -30.96
C VAL A 176 -21.66 7.32 -30.64
N ASP A 177 -21.18 8.28 -31.43
CA ASP A 177 -19.89 8.93 -31.21
C ASP A 177 -19.90 9.77 -29.92
N ASP A 178 -20.89 10.66 -29.76
CA ASP A 178 -21.13 11.40 -28.51
C ASP A 178 -22.03 10.62 -27.55
N LEU A 179 -21.46 9.54 -27.02
CA LEU A 179 -22.11 8.65 -26.07
C LEU A 179 -22.46 9.35 -24.76
N VAL A 180 -21.61 10.27 -24.28
CA VAL A 180 -21.75 10.87 -22.95
C VAL A 180 -22.89 11.90 -22.92
N SER A 181 -22.99 12.78 -23.92
CA SER A 181 -24.11 13.72 -23.99
C SER A 181 -25.44 12.98 -24.15
N ARG A 182 -25.48 11.94 -24.98
CA ARG A 182 -26.67 11.11 -25.14
C ARG A 182 -27.09 10.44 -23.84
N LEU A 183 -26.12 9.98 -23.05
CA LEU A 183 -26.37 9.32 -21.77
C LEU A 183 -27.00 10.30 -20.77
N VAL A 184 -26.52 11.54 -20.74
CA VAL A 184 -27.11 12.61 -19.92
C VAL A 184 -28.57 12.86 -20.31
N GLU A 185 -28.88 12.94 -21.60
CA GLU A 185 -30.25 13.17 -22.07
C GLU A 185 -31.20 12.03 -21.73
N ASP A 186 -30.79 10.78 -21.98
CA ASP A 186 -31.67 9.62 -21.85
C ASP A 186 -31.86 9.25 -20.38
N VAL A 187 -30.76 9.17 -19.60
CA VAL A 187 -30.84 8.88 -18.16
C VAL A 187 -31.46 10.04 -17.39
N GLY A 188 -31.25 11.28 -17.85
CA GLY A 188 -31.84 12.47 -17.24
C GLY A 188 -33.37 12.46 -17.24
N LYS A 189 -33.99 11.90 -18.29
CA LYS A 189 -35.45 11.78 -18.45
C LYS A 189 -36.09 10.74 -17.52
N LEU A 190 -35.33 9.73 -17.10
CA LEU A 190 -35.84 8.65 -16.25
C LEU A 190 -36.18 9.15 -14.84
N THR A 191 -37.33 8.76 -14.34
CA THR A 191 -37.75 8.96 -12.95
C THR A 191 -37.10 7.94 -12.02
N ALA A 192 -37.12 8.22 -10.71
CA ALA A 192 -36.59 7.28 -9.73
C ALA A 192 -37.35 5.95 -9.72
N ALA A 193 -38.66 5.98 -9.99
CA ALA A 193 -39.50 4.79 -10.06
C ALA A 193 -39.15 3.92 -11.28
N GLU A 194 -38.96 4.52 -12.46
CA GLU A 194 -38.55 3.81 -13.67
C GLU A 194 -37.16 3.18 -13.50
N MET A 195 -36.21 3.89 -12.87
CA MET A 195 -34.89 3.31 -12.56
C MET A 195 -35.00 2.12 -11.61
N GLU A 196 -35.84 2.21 -10.58
CA GLU A 196 -36.06 1.09 -9.66
C GLU A 196 -36.70 -0.11 -10.37
N GLU A 197 -37.67 0.12 -11.26
CA GLU A 197 -38.32 -0.92 -12.05
C GLU A 197 -37.31 -1.65 -12.96
N GLN A 198 -36.47 -0.91 -13.69
CA GLN A 198 -35.41 -1.49 -14.51
C GLN A 198 -34.42 -2.34 -13.70
N LEU A 199 -34.05 -1.89 -12.49
CA LEU A 199 -33.20 -2.69 -11.59
C LEU A 199 -33.90 -3.96 -11.12
N ARG A 200 -35.20 -3.90 -10.85
CA ARG A 200 -36.01 -5.07 -10.43
C ARG A 200 -36.18 -6.08 -11.57
N GLU A 201 -36.40 -5.62 -12.79
CA GLU A 201 -36.44 -6.47 -13.99
C GLU A 201 -35.11 -7.19 -14.18
N PHE A 202 -33.99 -6.46 -14.13
CA PHE A 202 -32.65 -7.02 -14.21
C PHE A 202 -32.37 -8.05 -13.11
N ALA A 203 -32.80 -7.77 -11.87
CA ALA A 203 -32.68 -8.72 -10.78
C ALA A 203 -33.53 -9.99 -10.97
N GLY A 204 -34.71 -9.86 -11.61
CA GLY A 204 -35.57 -10.98 -11.98
C GLY A 204 -34.92 -11.94 -12.99
N GLU A 205 -34.15 -11.41 -13.94
CA GLU A 205 -33.38 -12.21 -14.90
C GLU A 205 -32.19 -12.93 -14.25
N GLY A 206 -31.63 -12.34 -13.19
CA GLY A 206 -30.40 -12.75 -12.52
C GLY A 206 -30.44 -14.07 -11.75
N LYS A 207 -31.42 -14.96 -11.98
CA LYS A 207 -31.54 -16.30 -11.38
C LYS A 207 -31.38 -16.34 -9.84
N GLY A 208 -31.75 -15.25 -9.15
CA GLY A 208 -31.65 -15.13 -7.69
C GLY A 208 -30.28 -14.72 -7.14
N TYR A 209 -29.29 -14.43 -7.98
CA TYR A 209 -27.97 -13.94 -7.55
C TYR A 209 -27.98 -12.44 -7.20
N ILE A 210 -28.97 -11.70 -7.72
CA ILE A 210 -29.10 -10.26 -7.55
C ILE A 210 -30.42 -9.98 -6.84
N SER A 211 -30.37 -9.13 -5.81
CA SER A 211 -31.55 -8.70 -5.06
C SER A 211 -31.55 -7.18 -4.95
N VAL A 212 -32.66 -6.57 -5.35
CA VAL A 212 -32.88 -5.13 -5.20
C VAL A 212 -33.73 -4.90 -3.96
N VAL A 213 -33.17 -4.17 -3.00
CA VAL A 213 -33.83 -3.82 -1.75
C VAL A 213 -33.82 -2.30 -1.58
N PRO A 214 -34.91 -1.70 -1.04
CA PRO A 214 -34.92 -0.29 -0.75
C PRO A 214 -33.85 0.04 0.30
N LEU A 215 -33.21 1.20 0.14
CA LEU A 215 -32.25 1.68 1.12
C LEU A 215 -32.97 1.88 2.47
N PRO A 216 -32.44 1.35 3.59
CA PRO A 216 -33.06 1.56 4.89
C PRO A 216 -33.09 3.06 5.23
N PRO A 217 -34.15 3.53 5.94
CA PRO A 217 -34.25 4.94 6.31
C PRO A 217 -33.09 5.37 7.20
N ALA A 218 -32.67 6.62 7.06
CA ALA A 218 -31.61 7.20 7.88
C ALA A 218 -31.96 7.05 9.37
N GLY A 219 -31.06 6.43 10.15
CA GLY A 219 -31.27 6.19 11.59
C GLY A 219 -32.08 4.94 11.94
N ALA A 220 -32.49 4.12 10.97
CA ALA A 220 -33.19 2.87 11.24
C ALA A 220 -32.31 1.77 11.83
N GLY A 221 -30.98 1.92 11.77
CA GLY A 221 -30.03 1.00 12.37
C GLY A 221 -29.67 1.39 13.80
N ALA A 222 -29.58 0.40 14.70
CA ALA A 222 -28.89 0.60 15.96
C ALA A 222 -27.43 1.00 15.66
N ALA A 223 -26.99 2.15 16.14
CA ALA A 223 -25.59 2.54 16.05
C ALA A 223 -24.76 1.45 16.75
N TYR A 224 -23.74 0.93 16.07
CA TYR A 224 -22.84 -0.02 16.70
C TYR A 224 -22.20 0.66 17.92
N VAL A 225 -22.52 0.15 19.11
CA VAL A 225 -21.86 0.53 20.34
C VAL A 225 -20.78 -0.52 20.58
N PRO A 226 -19.49 -0.16 20.52
CA PRO A 226 -18.43 -1.10 20.84
C PRO A 226 -18.69 -1.65 22.24
N SER A 227 -18.56 -2.97 22.39
CA SER A 227 -18.60 -3.61 23.71
C SER A 227 -17.54 -2.94 24.57
N ARG A 228 -17.96 -2.07 25.49
CA ARG A 228 -17.07 -1.56 26.51
C ARG A 228 -16.83 -2.73 27.42
N ASP A 229 -15.62 -3.26 27.37
CA ASP A 229 -15.14 -4.13 28.43
C ASP A 229 -15.43 -3.38 29.74
N GLU A 230 -16.27 -3.94 30.62
CA GLU A 230 -16.84 -3.24 31.79
C GLU A 230 -15.76 -2.84 32.82
N GLY A 231 -14.49 -2.95 32.45
CA GLY A 231 -13.36 -2.63 33.27
C GLY A 231 -13.43 -3.48 34.52
N LYS A 232 -13.36 -4.81 34.36
CA LYS A 232 -12.91 -5.62 35.51
C LYS A 232 -11.66 -4.92 36.04
N PRO A 233 -11.64 -4.44 37.29
CA PRO A 233 -10.53 -3.68 37.79
C PRO A 233 -9.30 -4.59 37.74
N LEU A 234 -8.45 -4.35 36.76
CA LEU A 234 -7.21 -5.06 36.59
C LEU A 234 -6.28 -4.57 37.70
N ALA A 235 -6.10 -5.40 38.72
CA ALA A 235 -5.04 -5.17 39.68
C ALA A 235 -3.71 -5.56 39.01
N GLY A 236 -2.81 -4.59 38.87
CA GLY A 236 -1.43 -4.90 38.50
C GLY A 236 -0.87 -5.91 39.50
N ARG A 237 -0.32 -7.03 39.03
CA ARG A 237 0.33 -7.99 39.93
C ARG A 237 1.49 -7.26 40.60
N THR A 238 1.47 -7.22 41.92
CA THR A 238 2.63 -6.77 42.71
C THR A 238 3.71 -7.83 42.57
N PHE A 239 4.79 -7.45 41.88
CA PHE A 239 5.97 -8.28 41.78
C PHE A 239 6.63 -8.35 43.16
N ALA A 240 6.48 -9.50 43.82
CA ALA A 240 6.98 -9.76 45.19
C ALA A 240 8.19 -10.70 45.22
N ALA A 241 8.70 -11.08 44.05
CA ALA A 241 9.93 -11.86 43.96
C ALA A 241 11.15 -10.93 44.05
N ASP A 242 12.26 -11.48 44.51
CA ASP A 242 13.56 -10.82 44.36
C ASP A 242 14.13 -11.20 42.99
N ILE A 243 14.54 -10.21 42.20
CA ILE A 243 15.21 -10.49 40.92
C ILE A 243 16.65 -10.73 41.28
N ASP A 244 17.10 -11.97 41.18
CA ASP A 244 18.50 -12.31 41.24
C ASP A 244 19.26 -11.49 40.18
N ARG A 245 20.10 -10.55 40.65
CA ARG A 245 20.92 -9.68 39.80
C ARG A 245 22.37 -10.15 39.73
N ASP A 246 22.69 -11.25 40.42
CA ASP A 246 24.04 -11.83 40.47
C ASP A 246 24.32 -12.61 39.18
N TRP A 247 23.28 -13.20 38.59
CA TRP A 247 23.33 -13.76 37.25
C TRP A 247 22.70 -12.82 36.22
N ARG A 248 23.47 -12.43 35.20
CA ARG A 248 23.01 -11.61 34.08
C ARG A 248 23.50 -12.21 32.77
N VAL A 249 22.64 -12.21 31.76
CA VAL A 249 23.08 -12.37 30.37
C VAL A 249 23.41 -10.98 29.86
N ALA A 250 24.69 -10.70 29.66
CA ALA A 250 25.13 -9.42 29.14
C ALA A 250 24.88 -9.35 27.63
N SER A 251 24.34 -8.23 27.15
CA SER A 251 24.38 -7.94 25.72
C SER A 251 25.82 -7.65 25.30
N PHE A 252 26.17 -7.96 24.04
CA PHE A 252 27.51 -7.70 23.47
C PHE A 252 28.00 -6.27 23.72
N THR A 253 27.08 -5.30 23.69
CA THR A 253 27.32 -3.88 23.99
C THR A 253 27.66 -3.56 25.44
N SER A 254 27.29 -4.41 26.40
CA SER A 254 27.67 -4.29 27.81
C SER A 254 29.05 -4.88 28.09
N PHE A 255 29.48 -5.90 27.33
CA PHE A 255 30.82 -6.50 27.43
C PHE A 255 31.89 -5.60 26.78
N ALA A 256 31.60 -5.06 25.58
CA ALA A 256 32.52 -4.21 24.83
C ALA A 256 32.87 -2.88 25.51
N LYS A 257 32.15 -2.49 26.57
CA LYS A 257 32.41 -1.26 27.34
C LYS A 257 33.45 -1.43 28.45
N HIS A 258 33.86 -2.66 28.79
CA HIS A 258 34.75 -2.88 29.94
C HIS A 258 36.06 -3.62 29.66
N ASP A 259 36.32 -4.09 28.43
CA ASP A 259 37.66 -4.59 28.09
C ASP A 259 38.02 -4.36 26.61
N PRO A 260 39.10 -3.63 26.28
CA PRO A 260 39.56 -3.45 24.91
C PRO A 260 40.25 -4.68 24.30
N VAL A 261 40.43 -5.76 25.05
CA VAL A 261 41.28 -6.90 24.66
C VAL A 261 40.67 -8.24 25.09
N ALA A 262 39.59 -8.67 24.43
CA ALA A 262 39.16 -10.06 24.50
C ALA A 262 38.56 -10.48 23.16
N VAL A 263 39.36 -11.22 22.39
CA VAL A 263 38.91 -11.95 21.20
C VAL A 263 38.26 -13.23 21.72
N GLU A 264 36.93 -13.35 21.59
CA GLU A 264 36.23 -14.62 21.85
C GLU A 264 35.71 -15.25 20.55
N LEU A 265 36.00 -16.54 20.41
CA LEU A 265 35.52 -17.46 19.39
C LEU A 265 34.06 -17.87 19.71
N PRO A 266 33.16 -18.06 18.73
CA PRO A 266 31.76 -18.38 19.03
C PRO A 266 31.56 -19.81 19.56
N ASP A 267 30.95 -19.89 20.74
CA ASP A 267 30.40 -21.09 21.38
C ASP A 267 29.09 -21.51 20.66
N ARG A 268 28.93 -22.83 20.42
CA ARG A 268 27.75 -23.39 19.74
C ARG A 268 26.67 -23.78 20.76
N ASP A 269 25.48 -23.20 20.64
CA ASP A 269 24.26 -23.77 21.23
C ASP A 269 23.77 -24.92 20.33
N GLU A 270 24.09 -26.16 20.72
CA GLU A 270 23.42 -27.36 20.25
C GLU A 270 21.99 -27.40 20.83
N THR A 271 20.99 -27.05 20.03
CA THR A 271 19.61 -27.43 20.34
C THR A 271 19.34 -28.81 19.77
N SER A 272 19.33 -29.80 20.65
CA SER A 272 18.78 -31.13 20.42
C SER A 272 17.28 -31.01 20.11
N GLY A 273 16.93 -31.02 18.83
CA GLY A 273 15.56 -31.05 18.34
C GLY A 273 15.50 -31.84 17.03
N GLU A 274 14.92 -33.04 17.10
CA GLU A 274 14.67 -33.91 15.96
C GLU A 274 13.81 -33.20 14.90
N GLY A 275 14.45 -32.75 13.84
CA GLY A 275 13.79 -32.21 12.65
C GLY A 275 14.73 -32.36 11.48
N VAL A 276 14.62 -33.48 10.77
CA VAL A 276 15.36 -33.73 9.53
C VAL A 276 15.05 -32.58 8.55
N PRO A 277 16.01 -31.72 8.17
CA PRO A 277 15.80 -30.76 7.11
C PRO A 277 15.62 -31.54 5.79
N PRO A 278 14.78 -31.08 4.86
CA PRO A 278 14.67 -31.71 3.56
C PRO A 278 16.05 -31.69 2.89
N SER A 279 16.56 -32.90 2.60
CA SER A 279 17.76 -33.09 1.79
C SER A 279 17.48 -32.57 0.39
N PHE A 280 18.03 -31.39 0.08
CA PHE A 280 18.33 -31.06 -1.29
C PHE A 280 19.38 -32.07 -1.75
N ALA A 281 19.09 -32.74 -2.86
CA ALA A 281 19.91 -33.78 -3.43
C ALA A 281 21.37 -33.33 -3.53
N ALA A 282 22.26 -34.11 -2.91
CA ALA A 282 23.69 -34.04 -3.06
C ALA A 282 24.04 -34.36 -4.52
N GLY A 283 24.32 -33.33 -5.30
CA GLY A 283 24.61 -33.46 -6.73
C GLY A 283 25.39 -32.29 -7.34
N SER A 284 26.02 -31.44 -6.53
CA SER A 284 26.94 -30.41 -7.02
C SER A 284 28.23 -30.53 -6.24
N GLU A 285 29.33 -30.81 -6.95
CA GLU A 285 30.69 -30.71 -6.43
C GLU A 285 30.83 -29.40 -5.64
N GLU A 286 31.28 -29.48 -4.38
CA GLU A 286 31.62 -28.26 -3.65
C GLU A 286 32.69 -27.51 -4.46
N PRO A 287 32.47 -26.24 -4.82
CA PRO A 287 33.38 -25.51 -5.68
C PRO A 287 34.77 -25.47 -5.04
N GLN A 288 35.73 -26.13 -5.69
CA GLN A 288 37.13 -26.09 -5.30
C GLN A 288 37.69 -24.69 -5.64
N GLY A 289 37.90 -23.86 -4.62
CA GLY A 289 38.54 -22.55 -4.75
C GLY A 289 37.78 -21.40 -4.07
N MET A 290 38.37 -20.22 -4.14
CA MET A 290 37.73 -18.99 -3.67
C MET A 290 36.62 -18.59 -4.66
N SER A 291 35.39 -18.58 -4.19
CA SER A 291 34.20 -18.19 -4.94
C SER A 291 33.20 -17.55 -3.98
N ILE A 292 32.14 -16.91 -4.50
CA ILE A 292 31.09 -16.38 -3.61
C ILE A 292 30.49 -17.47 -2.68
N PHE A 293 30.45 -18.72 -3.13
CA PHE A 293 29.91 -19.84 -2.34
C PHE A 293 30.80 -20.25 -1.16
N THR A 294 32.08 -19.86 -1.21
CA THR A 294 33.10 -20.06 -0.16
C THR A 294 33.48 -18.77 0.57
N PHE A 295 32.86 -17.63 0.22
CA PHE A 295 32.99 -16.36 0.94
C PHE A 295 32.51 -16.54 2.40
N PRO A 296 33.12 -15.84 3.39
CA PRO A 296 32.70 -15.93 4.79
C PRO A 296 31.18 -15.79 4.94
N ARG A 297 30.57 -16.69 5.71
CA ARG A 297 29.12 -16.68 5.99
C ARG A 297 28.86 -16.04 7.35
N GLY A 298 27.77 -15.29 7.46
CA GLY A 298 27.36 -14.68 8.73
C GLY A 298 26.68 -13.34 8.54
N VAL A 299 26.28 -12.72 9.66
CA VAL A 299 25.60 -11.42 9.68
C VAL A 299 26.49 -10.32 9.09
N GLU A 300 27.79 -10.30 9.42
CA GLU A 300 28.73 -9.31 8.88
C GLU A 300 28.90 -9.40 7.36
N ALA A 301 28.96 -10.62 6.82
CA ALA A 301 29.03 -10.84 5.38
C ALA A 301 27.75 -10.37 4.67
N GLY A 302 26.58 -10.57 5.31
CA GLY A 302 25.31 -10.04 4.82
C GLY A 302 25.27 -8.52 4.82
N ILE A 303 25.68 -7.87 5.92
CA ILE A 303 25.76 -6.40 6.02
C ILE A 303 26.73 -5.84 4.98
N PHE A 304 27.88 -6.48 4.80
CA PHE A 304 28.86 -6.12 3.78
C PHE A 304 28.28 -6.15 2.35
N LEU A 305 27.62 -7.25 1.97
CA LEU A 305 27.01 -7.37 0.65
C LEU A 305 25.85 -6.37 0.46
N HIS A 306 25.02 -6.18 1.49
CA HIS A 306 23.98 -5.16 1.48
C HIS A 306 24.55 -3.76 1.26
N TRP A 307 25.63 -3.41 1.96
CA TRP A 307 26.29 -2.13 1.82
C TRP A 307 26.84 -1.91 0.40
N ILE A 308 27.40 -2.95 -0.24
CA ILE A 308 27.85 -2.84 -1.63
C ILE A 308 26.67 -2.52 -2.56
N PHE A 309 25.56 -3.25 -2.47
CA PHE A 309 24.40 -3.04 -3.35
C PHE A 309 23.63 -1.74 -3.06
N GLU A 310 23.77 -1.18 -1.85
CA GLU A 310 23.24 0.15 -1.52
C GLU A 310 24.05 1.28 -2.17
N GLN A 311 25.35 1.08 -2.34
CA GLN A 311 26.26 2.09 -2.88
C GLN A 311 26.50 1.97 -4.39
N ILE A 312 26.05 0.88 -5.01
CA ILE A 312 26.21 0.68 -6.45
C ILE A 312 25.19 1.52 -7.22
N ASP A 313 25.68 2.30 -8.19
CA ASP A 313 24.80 2.96 -9.15
C ASP A 313 24.49 1.97 -10.29
N PHE A 314 23.28 1.42 -10.28
CA PHE A 314 22.83 0.43 -11.27
C PHE A 314 22.79 0.98 -12.71
N ALA A 315 22.75 2.30 -12.90
CA ALA A 315 22.77 2.92 -14.23
C ALA A 315 24.20 3.13 -14.78
N ASP A 316 25.22 3.08 -13.93
CA ASP A 316 26.62 3.41 -14.27
C ASP A 316 27.62 2.48 -13.53
N ALA A 317 27.30 1.18 -13.50
CA ALA A 317 28.09 0.14 -12.84
C ALA A 317 29.25 -0.38 -13.72
N GLY A 318 30.17 0.52 -14.11
CA GLY A 318 31.40 0.17 -14.82
C GLY A 318 32.33 -0.74 -14.00
N ARG A 319 33.08 -1.62 -14.67
CA ARG A 319 33.96 -2.62 -14.02
C ARG A 319 34.95 -2.00 -13.01
N ASP A 320 35.52 -0.85 -13.35
CA ASP A 320 36.51 -0.16 -12.51
C ASP A 320 35.85 0.42 -11.25
N LYS A 321 34.66 1.01 -11.37
CA LYS A 321 33.90 1.57 -10.23
C LYS A 321 33.44 0.49 -9.25
N VAL A 322 33.00 -0.66 -9.77
CA VAL A 322 32.64 -1.82 -8.94
C VAL A 322 33.88 -2.35 -8.22
N SER A 323 35.02 -2.42 -8.90
CA SER A 323 36.29 -2.85 -8.31
C SER A 323 36.71 -1.95 -7.14
N ASP A 324 36.66 -0.63 -7.33
CA ASP A 324 37.00 0.37 -6.30
C ASP A 324 36.02 0.32 -5.10
N LEU A 325 34.73 0.08 -5.37
CA LEU A 325 33.71 -0.01 -4.32
C LEU A 325 33.89 -1.29 -3.49
N VAL A 326 34.17 -2.42 -4.14
CA VAL A 326 34.44 -3.69 -3.46
C VAL A 326 35.71 -3.58 -2.63
N GLU A 327 36.77 -2.94 -3.13
CA GLU A 327 38.01 -2.72 -2.39
C GLU A 327 37.77 -1.92 -1.10
N LYS A 328 37.05 -0.79 -1.21
CA LYS A 328 36.65 0.02 -0.05
C LYS A 328 35.79 -0.77 0.94
N GLY A 329 34.91 -1.64 0.43
CA GLY A 329 34.10 -2.52 1.26
C GLY A 329 34.94 -3.56 2.00
N LEU A 330 35.88 -4.21 1.31
CA LEU A 330 36.77 -5.20 1.90
C LEU A 330 37.62 -4.59 3.03
N GLU A 331 38.18 -3.39 2.80
CA GLU A 331 38.92 -2.65 3.83
C GLU A 331 38.02 -2.27 5.02
N ARG A 332 36.82 -1.78 4.74
CA ARG A 332 35.88 -1.31 5.77
C ARG A 332 35.36 -2.42 6.67
N TYR A 333 35.13 -3.61 6.11
CA TYR A 333 34.57 -4.75 6.82
C TYR A 333 35.63 -5.79 7.21
N GLY A 334 36.92 -5.51 6.96
CA GLY A 334 38.04 -6.33 7.42
C GLY A 334 38.23 -7.65 6.65
N TYR A 335 37.77 -7.73 5.40
CA TYR A 335 37.92 -8.92 4.56
C TYR A 335 39.21 -8.88 3.73
N PRO A 336 39.89 -10.02 3.51
CA PRO A 336 41.09 -10.09 2.68
C PRO A 336 40.87 -9.61 1.24
N ALA A 337 41.83 -8.86 0.69
CA ALA A 337 41.77 -8.31 -0.68
C ALA A 337 41.67 -9.39 -1.77
N GLU A 338 42.11 -10.62 -1.47
CA GLU A 338 41.96 -11.80 -2.33
C GLU A 338 40.50 -12.12 -2.72
N TRP A 339 39.50 -11.63 -1.97
CA TRP A 339 38.09 -11.79 -2.32
C TRP A 339 37.58 -10.83 -3.39
N GLN A 340 38.31 -9.74 -3.67
CA GLN A 340 37.91 -8.70 -4.64
C GLN A 340 37.51 -9.26 -6.01
N PRO A 341 38.32 -10.09 -6.71
CA PRO A 341 37.95 -10.59 -8.04
C PRO A 341 36.68 -11.46 -8.02
N HIS A 342 36.46 -12.22 -6.95
CA HIS A 342 35.31 -13.12 -6.81
C HIS A 342 34.01 -12.37 -6.54
N LEU A 343 34.08 -11.32 -5.72
CA LEU A 343 32.96 -10.44 -5.43
C LEU A 343 32.59 -9.58 -6.65
N CYS A 344 33.57 -9.01 -7.35
CA CYS A 344 33.34 -8.27 -8.59
C CYS A 344 32.66 -9.16 -9.66
N ALA A 345 33.07 -10.42 -9.79
CA ALA A 345 32.44 -11.36 -10.71
C ALA A 345 30.98 -11.66 -10.33
N MET A 346 30.71 -11.86 -9.03
CA MET A 346 29.34 -12.09 -8.53
C MET A 346 28.44 -10.88 -8.78
N ILE A 347 28.91 -9.67 -8.48
CA ILE A 347 28.15 -8.43 -8.72
C ILE A 347 27.86 -8.26 -10.20
N ALA A 348 28.85 -8.53 -11.08
CA ALA A 348 28.65 -8.49 -12.52
C ALA A 348 27.59 -9.49 -13.00
N HIS A 349 27.53 -10.70 -12.43
CA HIS A 349 26.48 -11.67 -12.73
C HIS A 349 25.09 -11.18 -12.29
N VAL A 350 24.99 -10.53 -11.12
CA VAL A 350 23.72 -9.96 -10.63
C VAL A 350 23.24 -8.85 -11.55
N LEU A 351 24.14 -7.94 -11.95
CA LEU A 351 23.81 -6.83 -12.85
C LEU A 351 23.44 -7.28 -14.27
N ALA A 352 24.00 -8.40 -14.73
CA ALA A 352 23.69 -8.99 -16.03
C ALA A 352 22.48 -9.92 -16.02
N ALA A 353 21.86 -10.16 -14.86
CA ALA A 353 20.72 -11.06 -14.75
C ALA A 353 19.51 -10.49 -15.50
N PRO A 354 18.93 -11.21 -16.47
CA PRO A 354 17.78 -10.72 -17.22
C PRO A 354 16.57 -10.61 -16.28
N LEU A 355 16.01 -9.41 -16.18
CA LEU A 355 14.71 -9.23 -15.53
C LEU A 355 13.65 -9.79 -16.48
N SER A 356 12.96 -10.86 -16.07
CA SER A 356 11.82 -11.37 -16.81
C SER A 356 10.80 -10.25 -16.96
N SER A 357 10.49 -9.87 -18.20
CA SER A 357 9.44 -8.90 -18.51
C SER A 357 8.12 -9.42 -17.96
N GLY A 358 7.69 -8.82 -16.85
CA GLY A 358 6.37 -9.00 -16.25
C GLY A 358 5.31 -8.16 -16.95
#